data_AF-A0A8J2ALF8-F1
#
_entry.id   AF-A0A8J2ALF8-F1
#
_cell.length_a   1.000
_cell.length_b   1.000
_cell.length_c   1.000
_cell.angle_alpha   90.00
_cell.angle_beta   90.00
_cell.angle_gamma   90.00
#
_symmetry.space_group_name_H-M   'P 1'
#
loop_
_entity.id
_entity.type
_entity.pdbx_description
1 polymer ?
#
loop_
_entity_poly.entity_id
_entity_poly.type
_entity_poly.pdbx_seq_one_letter_code
_entity_poly.pdbx_strand_id
1 'polypeptide(L)'
;MSLVLFPHKQVLHNQHLATHKMSVLITGANGMLAKQLLYHTPDLRTWLQSHNGLLYASTRTKSTNGSCAVGAKSTSQNGYDIEEADDVLRIVHFFDDSNNESSYFESPAFAHAVEHIIKPIAVIHAAAVSSPKECEQMSPAELRGYNTPTKMLDELFRFWSRGSCDESSSEVSGLERVPAGASLRRSVFIFCSTDMVYAGRDVAVASTAGLEDDASKKGQKFCNSLCYSESDPTEPVNAYGRSKLAFEQAAVAKTEEQPVKTVRIGPAPPGDEDNADDDPNRTSIKVYNLRLSNMLHTESRFLKTLLDAHENKETLSLLTDSLRSFVALEDVAQAIFQILAKNFDAKGAAPGEGQNKTTSSSSGILSAAAEEEKNIGSIDMPSRELPEHEAVAKIYNIGGPAGLSRLDLARIVEKVCAPVEQESPAPIDVEQPAQTSTSKETWPLQPCLTRDLEAKMGYTVPLDLTMTSKKFEKEFGFRFRSIEDYLQQALPRTAKNAT
;
A
#
# COMPACT_ATOMS: atom_id res chain seq x y z
N MET A 1 -17.70 -16.35 53.09
CA MET A 1 -17.18 -15.04 52.62
C MET A 1 -15.79 -15.28 52.07
N SER A 2 -15.69 -15.53 50.77
CA SER A 2 -14.41 -15.71 50.09
C SER A 2 -14.20 -14.49 49.19
N LEU A 3 -13.32 -13.60 49.66
CA LEU A 3 -12.85 -12.44 48.93
C LEU A 3 -11.90 -12.94 47.84
N VAL A 4 -12.40 -13.12 46.62
CA VAL A 4 -11.56 -13.34 45.44
C VAL A 4 -11.08 -11.98 44.98
N LEU A 5 -9.87 -11.62 45.36
CA LEU A 5 -9.14 -10.48 44.77
C LEU A 5 -8.80 -10.87 43.33
N PHE A 6 -9.52 -10.31 42.37
CA PHE A 6 -9.07 -10.31 40.98
C PHE A 6 -7.79 -9.48 40.88
N PRO A 7 -6.67 -10.01 40.38
CA PRO A 7 -5.52 -9.17 40.08
C PRO A 7 -5.94 -8.17 38.99
N HIS A 8 -5.62 -6.89 39.22
CA HIS A 8 -5.81 -5.79 38.29
C HIS A 8 -5.28 -6.19 36.90
N LYS A 9 -6.16 -6.36 35.90
CA LYS A 9 -5.78 -6.65 34.50
C LYS A 9 -4.73 -5.68 33.92
N GLN A 10 -4.67 -4.45 34.43
CA GLN A 10 -3.67 -3.44 34.05
C GLN A 10 -2.22 -3.84 34.37
N VAL A 11 -1.97 -4.64 35.41
CA VAL A 11 -0.59 -4.98 35.83
C VAL A 11 0.02 -6.07 34.94
N LEU A 12 -0.79 -6.99 34.42
CA LEU A 12 -0.34 -8.03 33.50
C LEU A 12 -0.05 -7.49 32.08
N HIS A 13 -0.77 -6.45 31.64
CA HIS A 13 -0.56 -5.85 30.31
C HIS A 13 0.83 -5.18 30.20
N ASN A 14 1.29 -4.52 31.26
CA ASN A 14 2.59 -3.85 31.26
C ASN A 14 3.79 -4.81 31.26
N GLN A 15 3.64 -6.05 31.76
CA GLN A 15 4.75 -7.02 31.78
C GLN A 15 5.00 -7.67 30.41
N HIS A 16 3.97 -7.88 29.59
CA HIS A 16 4.15 -8.44 28.24
C HIS A 16 4.73 -7.41 27.24
N LEU A 17 4.33 -6.15 27.34
CA LEU A 17 4.78 -5.07 26.45
C LEU A 17 6.29 -4.78 26.56
N ALA A 18 6.92 -5.08 27.69
CA ALA A 18 8.34 -4.83 27.92
C ALA A 18 9.29 -5.73 27.10
N THR A 19 8.78 -6.73 26.36
CA THR A 19 9.62 -7.69 25.64
C THR A 19 9.68 -7.47 24.13
N HIS A 20 8.77 -6.69 23.55
CA HIS A 20 8.67 -6.54 22.10
C HIS A 20 9.74 -5.60 21.57
N LYS A 21 10.44 -6.05 20.52
CA LYS A 21 11.53 -5.29 19.91
C LYS A 21 11.04 -4.42 18.74
N MET A 22 9.83 -4.66 18.28
CA MET A 22 9.29 -4.02 17.09
C MET A 22 7.78 -3.77 17.21
N SER A 23 7.34 -2.54 16.93
CA SER A 23 5.92 -2.21 16.86
C SER A 23 5.63 -1.55 15.52
N VAL A 24 4.66 -2.08 14.78
CA VAL A 24 4.16 -1.50 13.54
C VAL A 24 2.72 -1.02 13.77
N LEU A 25 2.43 0.24 13.48
CA LEU A 25 1.08 0.79 13.58
C LEU A 25 0.48 0.99 12.19
N ILE A 26 -0.64 0.33 11.90
CA ILE A 26 -1.46 0.60 10.71
C ILE A 26 -2.68 1.41 11.11
N THR A 27 -2.91 2.52 10.43
CA THR A 27 -4.12 3.34 10.63
C THR A 27 -5.06 3.16 9.43
N GLY A 28 -6.35 2.92 9.63
CA GLY A 28 -7.30 2.81 8.53
C GLY A 28 -8.72 2.41 8.95
N ALA A 29 -9.72 3.13 8.46
CA ALA A 29 -11.11 3.02 8.95
C ALA A 29 -11.74 1.62 8.83
N ASN A 30 -11.31 0.80 7.86
CA ASN A 30 -11.95 -0.49 7.59
C ASN A 30 -11.10 -1.71 7.96
N GLY A 31 -9.88 -1.53 8.47
CA GLY A 31 -8.96 -2.63 8.77
C GLY A 31 -8.63 -3.54 7.59
N MET A 32 -9.16 -3.30 6.38
CA MET A 32 -9.02 -4.21 5.23
C MET A 32 -7.56 -4.33 4.82
N LEU A 33 -6.83 -3.21 4.68
CA LEU A 33 -5.40 -3.28 4.39
C LEU A 33 -4.63 -3.98 5.51
N ALA A 34 -4.97 -3.75 6.78
CA ALA A 34 -4.32 -4.41 7.91
C ALA A 34 -4.56 -5.94 7.92
N LYS A 35 -5.81 -6.36 7.67
CA LYS A 35 -6.17 -7.77 7.48
C LYS A 35 -5.42 -8.36 6.29
N GLN A 36 -5.35 -7.64 5.18
CA GLN A 36 -4.68 -8.11 3.97
C GLN A 36 -3.17 -8.24 4.17
N LEU A 37 -2.53 -7.27 4.80
CA LEU A 37 -1.13 -7.34 5.21
C LEU A 37 -0.86 -8.53 6.14
N LEU A 38 -1.78 -8.93 7.01
CA LEU A 38 -1.58 -10.08 7.88
C LEU A 38 -1.91 -11.44 7.24
N TYR A 39 -3.00 -11.52 6.48
CA TYR A 39 -3.52 -12.79 5.97
C TYR A 39 -2.94 -13.14 4.60
N HIS A 40 -2.68 -12.15 3.76
CA HIS A 40 -2.25 -12.35 2.39
C HIS A 40 -0.75 -12.05 2.20
N THR A 41 -0.05 -11.67 3.27
CA THR A 41 1.41 -11.58 3.30
C THR A 41 1.94 -12.45 4.44
N PRO A 42 1.97 -13.80 4.26
CA PRO A 42 2.54 -14.72 5.25
C PRO A 42 3.93 -14.26 5.71
N ASP A 43 4.70 -13.71 4.77
CA ASP A 43 6.03 -13.15 5.01
C ASP A 43 6.01 -12.04 6.07
N LEU A 44 5.03 -11.13 6.06
CA LEU A 44 4.96 -10.06 7.07
C LEU A 44 4.65 -10.63 8.46
N ARG A 45 3.73 -11.60 8.56
CA ARG A 45 3.42 -12.25 9.83
C ARG A 45 4.64 -12.98 10.38
N THR A 46 5.26 -13.83 9.57
CA THR A 46 6.47 -14.57 9.95
C THR A 46 7.60 -13.62 10.30
N TRP A 47 7.74 -12.52 9.56
CA TRP A 47 8.75 -11.50 9.84
C TRP A 47 8.50 -10.79 11.16
N LEU A 48 7.25 -10.36 11.46
CA LEU A 48 6.90 -9.79 12.76
C LEU A 48 7.19 -10.78 13.89
N GLN A 49 6.79 -12.05 13.76
CA GLN A 49 7.08 -13.09 14.74
C GLN A 49 8.59 -13.25 14.97
N SER A 50 9.39 -13.29 13.90
CA SER A 50 10.85 -13.44 13.97
C SER A 50 11.55 -12.26 14.68
N HIS A 51 10.92 -11.09 14.68
CA HIS A 51 11.39 -9.87 15.33
C HIS A 51 10.75 -9.61 16.70
N ASN A 52 9.96 -10.56 17.24
CA ASN A 52 9.11 -10.34 18.42
C ASN A 52 8.30 -9.03 18.30
N GLY A 53 7.72 -8.85 17.11
CA GLY A 53 7.03 -7.65 16.70
C GLY A 53 5.52 -7.73 16.89
N LEU A 54 4.90 -6.60 17.17
CA LEU A 54 3.45 -6.44 17.22
C LEU A 54 2.96 -5.54 16.11
N LEU A 55 1.80 -5.89 15.58
CA LEU A 55 1.03 -5.04 14.67
C LEU A 55 -0.17 -4.46 15.40
N TYR A 56 -0.23 -3.13 15.44
CA TYR A 56 -1.36 -2.37 15.96
C TYR A 56 -2.23 -1.89 14.80
N ALA A 57 -3.49 -2.29 14.77
CA ALA A 57 -4.47 -1.77 13.81
C ALA A 57 -5.37 -0.74 14.50
N SER A 58 -5.40 0.48 13.99
CA SER A 58 -6.31 1.52 14.48
C SER A 58 -7.60 1.53 13.66
N THR A 59 -8.73 1.33 14.34
CA THR A 59 -10.07 1.44 13.76
C THR A 59 -10.88 2.53 14.44
N ARG A 60 -11.71 3.23 13.66
CA ARG A 60 -12.69 4.19 14.19
C ARG A 60 -14.01 3.46 14.38
N THR A 61 -14.45 3.34 15.62
CA THR A 61 -15.81 2.90 15.92
C THR A 61 -16.70 4.13 16.01
N LYS A 62 -17.72 4.23 15.14
CA LYS A 62 -18.78 5.21 15.37
C LYS A 62 -19.58 4.72 16.57
N SER A 63 -19.64 5.51 17.64
CA SER A 63 -20.56 5.26 18.74
C SER A 63 -21.99 5.38 18.21
N THR A 64 -22.60 4.26 17.81
CA THR A 64 -24.01 4.22 17.46
C THR A 64 -24.79 4.28 18.76
N ASN A 65 -25.51 5.39 18.98
CA ASN A 65 -26.36 5.62 20.15
C ASN A 65 -27.11 4.34 20.58
N GLY A 66 -26.68 3.74 21.71
CA GLY A 66 -27.51 2.88 22.54
C GLY A 66 -27.37 1.35 22.45
N SER A 67 -26.51 0.78 21.61
CA SER A 67 -26.41 -0.70 21.50
C SER A 67 -25.00 -1.22 21.17
N CYS A 68 -24.01 -0.96 22.03
CA CYS A 68 -22.83 -1.84 22.08
C CYS A 68 -23.13 -3.01 23.03
N ALA A 69 -23.62 -4.10 22.44
CA ALA A 69 -23.72 -5.41 23.08
C ALA A 69 -22.40 -6.17 22.90
N VAL A 70 -21.33 -5.68 23.54
CA VAL A 70 -20.14 -6.48 23.83
C VAL A 70 -19.79 -6.20 25.29
N GLY A 71 -19.66 -7.29 26.07
CA GLY A 71 -19.66 -7.26 27.52
C GLY A 71 -18.54 -6.41 28.14
N ALA A 72 -18.83 -5.94 29.36
CA ALA A 72 -17.96 -5.23 30.28
C ALA A 72 -17.58 -3.78 29.88
N LYS A 73 -18.48 -2.84 30.22
CA LYS A 73 -18.18 -1.41 30.37
C LYS A 73 -17.14 -1.20 31.48
N SER A 74 -15.87 -1.37 31.15
CA SER A 74 -14.78 -0.64 31.77
C SER A 74 -14.59 0.59 30.89
N THR A 75 -15.23 1.71 31.23
CA THR A 75 -14.90 3.01 30.63
C THR A 75 -13.41 3.24 30.84
N SER A 76 -12.60 3.06 29.80
CA SER A 76 -11.17 3.33 29.93
C SER A 76 -11.02 4.83 30.13
N GLN A 77 -10.36 5.23 31.22
CA GLN A 77 -10.14 6.65 31.51
C GLN A 77 -9.27 7.36 30.45
N ASN A 78 -8.68 6.60 29.52
CA ASN A 78 -7.66 7.08 28.60
C ASN A 78 -8.15 7.25 27.15
N GLY A 79 -9.42 6.98 26.85
CA GLY A 79 -10.00 7.24 25.52
C GLY A 79 -9.63 6.22 24.42
N TYR A 80 -9.14 5.03 24.79
CA TYR A 80 -8.90 3.92 23.85
C TYR A 80 -9.09 2.54 24.52
N ASP A 81 -9.30 1.50 23.73
CA ASP A 81 -9.31 0.08 24.15
C ASP A 81 -8.43 -0.76 23.22
N ILE A 82 -7.87 -1.85 23.75
CA ILE A 82 -6.98 -2.75 23.01
C ILE A 82 -7.58 -4.13 22.99
N GLU A 83 -7.96 -4.58 21.81
CA GLU A 83 -8.44 -5.94 21.55
C GLU A 83 -7.27 -6.80 21.06
N GLU A 84 -7.04 -7.92 21.73
CA GLU A 84 -6.08 -8.93 21.26
C GLU A 84 -6.77 -9.82 20.22
N ALA A 85 -6.42 -9.64 18.95
CA ALA A 85 -7.02 -10.40 17.87
C ALA A 85 -6.29 -11.73 17.61
N ASP A 86 -4.96 -11.74 17.73
CA ASP A 86 -4.11 -12.95 17.62
C ASP A 86 -2.74 -12.71 18.29
N ASP A 87 -1.81 -13.65 18.21
CA ASP A 87 -0.45 -13.60 18.75
C ASP A 87 0.35 -12.34 18.35
N VAL A 88 0.23 -11.90 17.10
CA VAL A 88 0.93 -10.71 16.57
C VAL A 88 0.07 -9.48 16.36
N LEU A 89 -1.27 -9.62 16.35
CA LEU A 89 -2.18 -8.52 16.05
C LEU A 89 -2.85 -8.00 17.32
N ARG A 90 -2.75 -6.70 17.52
CA ARG A 90 -3.50 -5.91 18.50
C ARG A 90 -4.33 -4.88 17.76
N ILE A 91 -5.61 -4.76 18.08
CA ILE A 91 -6.49 -3.72 17.52
C ILE A 91 -6.64 -2.64 18.57
N VAL A 92 -6.29 -1.40 18.23
CA VAL A 92 -6.44 -0.24 19.10
C VAL A 92 -7.66 0.54 18.63
N HIS A 93 -8.72 0.48 19.43
CA HIS A 93 -9.93 1.25 19.24
C HIS A 93 -9.75 2.60 19.92
N PHE A 94 -9.68 3.68 19.16
CA PHE A 94 -9.70 5.04 19.72
C PHE A 94 -11.15 5.50 19.81
N PHE A 95 -11.56 5.94 21.00
CA PHE A 95 -12.87 6.52 21.22
C PHE A 95 -12.72 8.04 21.27
N ASP A 96 -13.52 8.72 20.45
CA ASP A 96 -13.69 10.16 20.59
C ASP A 96 -15.10 10.38 21.16
N ASP A 97 -15.16 10.76 22.44
CA ASP A 97 -16.41 11.11 23.12
C ASP A 97 -16.93 12.49 22.67
N SER A 98 -16.11 13.26 21.96
CA SER A 98 -16.59 14.50 21.37
C SER A 98 -17.41 14.14 20.13
N ASN A 99 -18.69 14.54 20.13
CA ASN A 99 -19.51 14.61 18.91
C ASN A 99 -18.91 15.56 17.84
N ASN A 100 -17.71 16.08 18.08
CA ASN A 100 -17.00 16.95 17.19
C ASN A 100 -16.29 16.06 16.18
N GLU A 101 -16.57 16.23 14.90
CA GLU A 101 -15.97 15.44 13.82
C GLU A 101 -14.46 15.72 13.62
N SER A 102 -13.79 16.33 14.61
CA SER A 102 -12.34 16.42 14.64
C SER A 102 -11.74 15.03 14.50
N SER A 103 -10.70 14.91 13.67
CA SER A 103 -10.07 13.62 13.42
C SER A 103 -9.46 13.08 14.72
N TYR A 104 -9.65 11.79 15.01
CA TYR A 104 -9.11 11.16 16.23
C TYR A 104 -7.58 11.27 16.34
N PHE A 105 -6.90 11.52 15.21
CA PHE A 105 -5.48 11.84 15.14
C PHE A 105 -5.10 13.14 15.86
N GLU A 106 -6.07 14.01 16.15
CA GLU A 106 -5.87 15.23 16.92
C GLU A 106 -6.09 15.02 18.42
N SER A 107 -6.51 13.82 18.85
CA SER A 107 -6.82 13.56 20.25
C SER A 107 -5.55 13.40 21.09
N PRO A 108 -5.52 13.93 22.32
CA PRO A 108 -4.45 13.62 23.30
C PRO A 108 -4.29 12.11 23.54
N ALA A 109 -5.35 11.32 23.35
CA ALA A 109 -5.34 9.87 23.46
C ALA A 109 -4.41 9.22 22.41
N PHE A 110 -4.38 9.74 21.18
CA PHE A 110 -3.45 9.25 20.15
C PHE A 110 -1.99 9.49 20.55
N ALA A 111 -1.64 10.72 20.96
CA ALA A 111 -0.29 11.06 21.40
C ALA A 111 0.15 10.19 22.60
N HIS A 112 -0.73 10.03 23.59
CA HIS A 112 -0.48 9.16 24.73
C HIS A 112 -0.28 7.70 24.32
N ALA A 113 -1.10 7.17 23.42
CA ALA A 113 -0.97 5.80 22.94
C ALA A 113 0.33 5.58 22.17
N VAL A 114 0.73 6.51 21.30
CA VAL A 114 2.01 6.46 20.59
C VAL A 114 3.19 6.49 21.57
N GLU A 115 3.18 7.40 22.55
CA GLU A 115 4.31 7.64 23.45
C GLU A 115 4.48 6.55 24.51
N HIS A 116 3.39 6.01 25.04
CA HIS A 116 3.43 5.14 26.21
C HIS A 116 3.10 3.67 25.94
N ILE A 117 2.42 3.36 24.83
CA ILE A 117 1.83 2.03 24.64
C ILE A 117 2.37 1.36 23.38
N ILE A 118 2.16 2.02 22.23
CA ILE A 118 2.44 1.45 20.92
C ILE A 118 3.94 1.55 20.65
N LYS A 119 4.52 2.74 20.90
CA LYS A 119 5.93 3.06 20.61
C LYS A 119 6.34 2.58 19.20
N PRO A 120 5.61 2.99 18.15
CA PRO A 120 5.77 2.39 16.83
C PRO A 120 7.15 2.72 16.26
N ILE A 121 7.80 1.72 15.68
CA ILE A 121 9.05 1.88 14.93
C ILE A 121 8.74 2.02 13.44
N ALA A 122 7.57 1.54 13.01
CA ALA A 122 7.02 1.83 11.70
C ALA A 122 5.54 2.20 11.81
N VAL A 123 5.09 3.09 10.94
CA VAL A 123 3.67 3.45 10.80
C VAL A 123 3.28 3.36 9.33
N ILE A 124 2.16 2.68 9.06
CA ILE A 124 1.53 2.58 7.74
C ILE A 124 0.18 3.31 7.81
N HIS A 125 0.14 4.50 7.24
CA HIS A 125 -1.04 5.33 7.21
C HIS A 125 -1.90 5.08 5.97
N ALA A 126 -2.99 4.34 6.14
CA ALA A 126 -3.95 3.99 5.10
C ALA A 126 -5.36 4.57 5.35
N ALA A 127 -5.52 5.41 6.38
CA ALA A 127 -6.79 6.07 6.67
C ALA A 127 -7.02 7.21 5.67
N ALA A 128 -8.19 7.24 5.06
CA ALA A 128 -8.61 8.33 4.18
C ALA A 128 -10.14 8.30 3.99
N VAL A 129 -10.72 9.46 3.71
CA VAL A 129 -11.96 9.55 2.94
C VAL A 129 -11.56 9.40 1.48
N SER A 130 -11.87 8.23 0.90
CA SER A 130 -11.42 7.84 -0.45
C SER A 130 -12.48 7.98 -1.53
N SER A 131 -13.69 8.45 -1.19
CA SER A 131 -14.78 8.69 -2.12
C SER A 131 -14.67 10.14 -2.65
N PRO A 132 -14.32 10.37 -3.92
CA PRO A 132 -14.19 11.73 -4.46
C PRO A 132 -15.48 12.52 -4.31
N LYS A 133 -16.64 11.85 -4.50
CA LYS A 133 -17.96 12.47 -4.32
C LYS A 133 -18.16 13.00 -2.90
N GLU A 134 -17.82 12.21 -1.89
CA GLU A 134 -17.96 12.62 -0.49
C GLU A 134 -16.99 13.76 -0.17
N CYS A 135 -15.75 13.71 -0.70
CA CYS A 135 -14.77 14.77 -0.50
C CYS A 135 -15.24 16.13 -1.04
N GLU A 136 -15.94 16.15 -2.18
CA GLU A 136 -16.50 17.39 -2.76
C GLU A 136 -17.67 17.95 -1.94
N GLN A 137 -18.29 17.14 -1.08
CA GLN A 137 -19.40 17.55 -0.21
C GLN A 137 -18.94 18.04 1.16
N MET A 138 -17.71 17.70 1.56
CA MET A 138 -17.13 18.09 2.84
C MET A 138 -16.59 19.52 2.80
N SER A 139 -16.57 20.17 3.97
CA SER A 139 -15.85 21.44 4.08
C SER A 139 -14.33 21.20 3.94
N PRO A 140 -13.55 22.16 3.42
CA PRO A 140 -12.09 22.01 3.32
C PRO A 140 -11.40 21.70 4.66
N ALA A 141 -11.94 22.19 5.78
CA ALA A 141 -11.39 21.94 7.11
C ALA A 141 -11.64 20.49 7.56
N GLU A 142 -12.87 20.01 7.38
CA GLU A 142 -13.25 18.63 7.69
C GLU A 142 -12.43 17.63 6.84
N LEU A 143 -12.34 17.85 5.53
CA LEU A 143 -11.58 16.98 4.63
C LEU A 143 -10.09 16.95 4.99
N ARG A 144 -9.50 18.09 5.36
CA ARG A 144 -8.11 18.14 5.84
C ARG A 144 -7.94 17.35 7.13
N GLY A 145 -8.90 17.38 8.04
CA GLY A 145 -8.88 16.55 9.25
C GLY A 145 -8.73 15.06 8.92
N TYR A 146 -9.40 14.58 7.87
CA TYR A 146 -9.32 13.18 7.48
C TYR A 146 -8.11 12.82 6.62
N ASN A 147 -7.86 13.58 5.56
CA ASN A 147 -6.90 13.23 4.51
C ASN A 147 -5.54 13.91 4.66
N THR A 148 -5.44 14.90 5.55
CA THR A 148 -4.22 15.67 5.83
C THR A 148 -3.93 15.73 7.34
N PRO A 149 -3.79 14.59 8.04
CA PRO A 149 -3.63 14.55 9.50
C PRO A 149 -2.22 14.99 9.94
N THR A 150 -1.90 16.28 9.79
CA THR A 150 -0.57 16.84 10.11
C THR A 150 -0.23 16.72 11.58
N LYS A 151 -1.21 16.79 12.49
CA LYS A 151 -0.97 16.58 13.92
C LYS A 151 -0.45 15.18 14.24
N MET A 152 -0.98 14.14 13.58
CA MET A 152 -0.44 12.78 13.71
C MET A 152 1.03 12.75 13.26
N LEU A 153 1.33 13.37 12.13
CA LEU A 153 2.70 13.46 11.61
C LEU A 153 3.62 14.19 12.60
N ASP A 154 3.18 15.31 13.15
CA ASP A 154 3.93 16.09 14.15
C ASP A 154 4.21 15.25 15.41
N GLU A 155 3.22 14.53 15.93
CA GLU A 155 3.37 13.69 17.11
C GLU A 155 4.31 12.50 16.86
N LEU A 156 4.22 11.86 15.70
CA LEU A 156 5.12 10.76 15.32
C LEU A 156 6.58 11.25 15.18
N PHE A 157 6.78 12.38 14.50
CA PHE A 157 8.10 12.97 14.35
C PHE A 157 8.65 13.44 15.69
N ARG A 158 7.83 14.07 16.54
CA ARG A 158 8.21 14.44 17.91
C ARG A 158 8.64 13.22 18.72
N PHE A 159 7.85 12.15 18.68
CA PHE A 159 8.13 10.90 19.37
C PHE A 159 9.47 10.30 18.91
N TRP A 160 9.69 10.15 17.60
CA TRP A 160 10.93 9.59 17.05
C TRP A 160 12.15 10.50 17.26
N SER A 161 11.97 11.81 17.24
CA SER A 161 13.06 12.79 17.43
C SER A 161 13.60 12.82 18.85
N ARG A 162 12.75 12.54 19.85
CA ARG A 162 13.19 12.54 21.25
C ARG A 162 14.20 11.43 21.55
N GLY A 163 14.29 10.42 20.68
CA GLY A 163 14.98 9.16 20.97
C GLY A 163 14.28 8.46 22.14
N SER A 164 14.37 7.14 22.24
CA SER A 164 13.93 6.44 23.45
C SER A 164 14.96 6.69 24.59
N CYS A 165 15.19 7.95 24.94
CA CYS A 165 16.30 8.40 25.78
C CYS A 165 16.10 8.16 27.28
N ASP A 166 15.02 7.48 27.69
CA ASP A 166 14.66 7.32 29.11
C ASP A 166 14.99 5.95 29.70
N GLU A 167 15.81 5.12 29.04
CA GLU A 167 16.32 3.89 29.67
C GLU A 167 17.37 4.15 30.76
N SER A 168 17.87 5.39 30.91
CA SER A 168 18.94 5.72 31.87
C SER A 168 18.47 6.13 33.27
N SER A 169 17.17 6.26 33.54
CA SER A 169 16.69 6.81 34.83
C SER A 169 16.22 5.78 35.87
N SER A 170 16.24 4.47 35.56
CA SER A 170 15.97 3.44 36.58
C SER A 170 17.26 2.74 37.01
N GLU A 171 17.94 3.30 38.01
CA GLU A 171 18.96 2.60 38.82
C GLU A 171 18.30 1.51 39.68
N VAL A 172 17.57 0.57 39.08
CA VAL A 172 17.18 -0.65 39.79
C VAL A 172 18.40 -1.56 39.79
N SER A 173 19.22 -1.40 40.82
CA SER A 173 20.39 -2.20 41.12
C SER A 173 19.99 -3.67 41.26
N GLY A 174 20.09 -4.48 40.19
CA GLY A 174 19.98 -5.94 40.32
C GLY A 174 19.53 -6.75 39.11
N LEU A 175 18.98 -6.16 38.05
CA LEU A 175 18.65 -6.92 36.83
C LEU A 175 19.74 -6.79 35.76
N GLU A 176 20.07 -7.91 35.13
CA GLU A 176 20.96 -8.01 33.98
C GLU A 176 20.66 -6.90 32.98
N ARG A 177 21.66 -6.07 32.68
CA ARG A 177 21.58 -5.08 31.61
C ARG A 177 21.20 -5.80 30.32
N VAL A 178 20.02 -5.52 29.80
CA VAL A 178 19.67 -5.89 28.43
C VAL A 178 20.78 -5.33 27.52
N PRO A 179 21.42 -6.14 26.68
CA PRO A 179 22.53 -5.68 25.86
C PRO A 179 22.08 -4.49 25.02
N ALA A 180 22.80 -3.36 25.15
CA ALA A 180 22.55 -2.06 24.51
C ALA A 180 22.67 -2.05 22.96
N GLY A 181 22.48 -3.21 22.32
CA GLY A 181 22.76 -3.45 20.90
C GLY A 181 21.56 -3.36 19.96
N ALA A 182 20.33 -3.22 20.46
CA ALA A 182 19.12 -3.09 19.63
C ALA A 182 18.59 -1.66 19.70
N SER A 183 19.44 -0.68 19.35
CA SER A 183 19.03 0.71 19.30
C SER A 183 18.01 0.91 18.16
N LEU A 184 16.80 1.32 18.53
CA LEU A 184 15.68 1.69 17.66
C LEU A 184 16.02 2.95 16.84
N ARG A 185 16.97 2.86 15.91
CA ARG A 185 17.54 4.03 15.20
C ARG A 185 16.89 4.35 13.87
N ARG A 186 15.96 3.50 13.42
CA ARG A 186 15.28 3.68 12.15
C ARG A 186 13.79 3.70 12.40
N SER A 187 13.17 4.79 12.00
CA SER A 187 11.72 4.93 12.00
C SER A 187 11.23 5.01 10.57
N VAL A 188 10.16 4.29 10.26
CA VAL A 188 9.60 4.27 8.91
C VAL A 188 8.17 4.78 8.93
N PHE A 189 7.88 5.80 8.14
CA PHE A 189 6.52 6.30 7.91
C PHE A 189 6.12 6.02 6.47
N ILE A 190 5.16 5.13 6.26
CA ILE A 190 4.59 4.81 4.95
C ILE A 190 3.20 5.40 4.93
N PHE A 191 2.83 6.13 3.88
CA PHE A 191 1.44 6.55 3.72
C PHE A 191 0.94 6.35 2.29
N CYS A 192 -0.34 6.03 2.19
CA CYS A 192 -1.03 5.79 0.93
C CYS A 192 -1.61 7.11 0.40
N SER A 193 -1.16 7.52 -0.79
CA SER A 193 -1.71 8.62 -1.58
C SER A 193 -2.51 8.09 -2.78
N THR A 194 -2.77 8.91 -3.79
CA THR A 194 -3.63 8.62 -4.94
C THR A 194 -3.02 9.11 -6.24
N ASP A 195 -3.33 8.42 -7.34
CA ASP A 195 -3.13 8.91 -8.70
C ASP A 195 -3.90 10.21 -9.02
N MET A 196 -4.97 10.54 -8.29
CA MET A 196 -5.74 11.79 -8.48
C MET A 196 -4.98 13.06 -8.08
N VAL A 197 -3.72 12.96 -7.67
CA VAL A 197 -2.81 14.11 -7.56
C VAL A 197 -2.40 14.67 -8.93
N TYR A 198 -2.59 13.90 -10.02
CA TYR A 198 -2.36 14.36 -11.38
C TYR A 198 -3.66 14.92 -12.01
N ALA A 199 -3.51 15.79 -13.02
CA ALA A 199 -4.65 16.42 -13.70
C ALA A 199 -5.47 15.45 -14.57
N GLY A 200 -4.82 14.37 -15.03
CA GLY A 200 -5.34 13.55 -16.12
C GLY A 200 -4.84 14.06 -17.47
N ARG A 201 -4.37 13.15 -18.33
CA ARG A 201 -4.01 13.52 -19.71
C ARG A 201 -5.25 13.45 -20.59
N ASP A 202 -5.35 14.37 -21.54
CA ASP A 202 -6.38 14.30 -22.56
C ASP A 202 -6.06 13.12 -23.51
N VAL A 203 -6.97 12.15 -23.55
CA VAL A 203 -6.81 10.91 -24.34
C VAL A 203 -6.77 11.21 -25.83
N ALA A 204 -7.35 12.32 -26.29
CA ALA A 204 -7.32 12.73 -27.69
C ALA A 204 -5.88 13.02 -28.17
N VAL A 205 -5.05 13.63 -27.31
CA VAL A 205 -3.65 13.97 -27.63
C VAL A 205 -2.77 12.72 -27.69
N ALA A 206 -3.07 11.71 -26.87
CA ALA A 206 -2.33 10.44 -26.85
C ALA A 206 -2.43 9.65 -28.15
N SER A 207 -3.59 9.71 -28.83
CA SER A 207 -3.84 8.94 -30.05
C SER A 207 -3.11 9.47 -31.29
N THR A 208 -2.79 10.77 -31.34
CA THR A 208 -2.15 11.38 -32.50
C THR A 208 -0.62 11.31 -32.47
N ALA A 209 -0.02 11.18 -31.28
CA ALA A 209 1.44 11.15 -31.11
C ALA A 209 2.10 9.77 -31.36
N GLY A 210 1.34 8.73 -31.69
CA GLY A 210 1.87 7.35 -31.84
C GLY A 210 1.37 6.58 -33.07
N LEU A 211 0.75 7.23 -34.05
CA LEU A 211 0.19 6.58 -35.24
C LEU A 211 1.12 6.57 -36.46
N GLU A 212 2.31 7.15 -36.38
CA GLU A 212 3.33 7.06 -37.43
C GLU A 212 4.33 5.95 -37.06
N ASP A 213 4.13 4.72 -37.56
CA ASP A 213 5.17 3.89 -38.21
C ASP A 213 5.04 2.35 -38.17
N ASP A 214 4.07 1.70 -37.51
CA ASP A 214 4.10 0.21 -37.49
C ASP A 214 2.73 -0.49 -37.46
N ALA A 215 1.86 -0.16 -38.42
CA ALA A 215 0.55 -0.81 -38.64
C ALA A 215 0.62 -2.31 -39.03
N SER A 216 1.81 -2.92 -39.08
CA SER A 216 2.01 -4.30 -39.51
C SER A 216 1.99 -5.33 -38.37
N LYS A 217 2.10 -4.92 -37.10
CA LYS A 217 2.10 -5.84 -35.95
C LYS A 217 0.73 -5.84 -35.28
N LYS A 218 -0.11 -6.80 -35.67
CA LYS A 218 -1.37 -7.16 -34.96
C LYS A 218 -1.05 -7.61 -33.53
N GLY A 219 -0.92 -6.63 -32.65
CA GLY A 219 -0.70 -6.78 -31.24
C GLY A 219 -0.67 -5.37 -30.69
N GLN A 220 -1.82 -4.92 -30.18
CA GLN A 220 -2.06 -3.59 -29.67
C GLN A 220 -1.05 -3.27 -28.55
N LYS A 221 0.15 -2.81 -28.92
CA LYS A 221 1.14 -2.27 -28.01
C LYS A 221 0.60 -0.93 -27.55
N PHE A 222 -0.13 -0.93 -26.43
CA PHE A 222 -0.36 0.31 -25.70
C PHE A 222 0.99 0.98 -25.47
N CYS A 223 1.11 2.24 -25.90
CA CYS A 223 2.34 3.00 -25.77
C CYS A 223 2.62 3.25 -24.28
N ASN A 224 3.59 2.52 -23.72
CA ASN A 224 4.14 2.76 -22.38
C ASN A 224 4.79 4.16 -22.23
N SER A 225 4.88 4.97 -23.29
CA SER A 225 5.48 6.31 -23.28
C SER A 225 4.61 7.38 -22.60
N LEU A 226 3.33 7.10 -22.31
CA LEU A 226 2.38 8.08 -21.75
C LEU A 226 1.93 7.79 -20.32
N CYS A 227 2.70 7.05 -19.54
CA CYS A 227 2.43 6.91 -18.10
C CYS A 227 2.93 8.13 -17.30
N TYR A 228 2.25 8.48 -16.22
CA TYR A 228 2.77 9.39 -15.20
C TYR A 228 3.93 8.76 -14.43
N SER A 229 4.99 9.52 -14.27
CA SER A 229 6.15 9.27 -13.41
C SER A 229 6.08 10.15 -12.16
N GLU A 230 6.90 9.86 -11.16
CA GLU A 230 6.91 10.64 -9.92
C GLU A 230 7.47 12.06 -10.09
N SER A 231 8.18 12.31 -11.20
CA SER A 231 8.69 13.64 -11.60
C SER A 231 7.69 14.49 -12.37
N ASP A 232 6.55 13.92 -12.79
CA ASP A 232 5.53 14.69 -13.49
C ASP A 232 4.80 15.66 -12.55
N PRO A 233 4.33 16.82 -13.06
CA PRO A 233 3.65 17.82 -12.25
C PRO A 233 2.35 17.28 -11.65
N THR A 234 2.12 17.61 -10.38
CA THR A 234 0.88 17.28 -9.66
C THR A 234 -0.09 18.45 -9.70
N GLU A 235 -1.23 18.26 -10.37
CA GLU A 235 -2.26 19.26 -10.60
C GLU A 235 -3.66 18.66 -10.36
N PRO A 236 -4.04 18.37 -9.10
CA PRO A 236 -5.28 17.66 -8.80
C PRO A 236 -6.53 18.47 -9.16
N VAL A 237 -7.44 17.87 -9.93
CA VAL A 237 -8.68 18.52 -10.39
C VAL A 237 -9.84 18.43 -9.38
N ASN A 238 -9.79 17.50 -8.42
CA ASN A 238 -10.87 17.29 -7.44
C ASN A 238 -10.39 17.42 -5.98
N ALA A 239 -11.34 17.55 -5.05
CA ALA A 239 -11.07 17.77 -3.63
C ALA A 239 -10.29 16.62 -2.99
N TYR A 240 -10.57 15.38 -3.40
CA TYR A 240 -9.83 14.21 -2.95
C TYR A 240 -8.35 14.31 -3.30
N GLY A 241 -8.01 14.51 -4.57
CA GLY A 241 -6.64 14.70 -5.05
C GLY A 241 -5.93 15.86 -4.35
N ARG A 242 -6.60 17.01 -4.21
CA ARG A 242 -6.06 18.19 -3.50
C ARG A 242 -5.71 17.89 -2.05
N SER A 243 -6.61 17.20 -1.33
CA SER A 243 -6.40 16.86 0.08
C SER A 243 -5.25 15.87 0.29
N LYS A 244 -5.09 14.91 -0.63
CA LYS A 244 -4.00 13.93 -0.59
C LYS A 244 -2.66 14.59 -0.94
N LEU A 245 -2.61 15.41 -1.99
CA LEU A 245 -1.42 16.19 -2.35
C LEU A 245 -0.96 17.11 -1.21
N ALA A 246 -1.90 17.78 -0.52
CA ALA A 246 -1.58 18.60 0.64
C ALA A 246 -0.89 17.79 1.76
N PHE A 247 -1.26 16.52 1.95
CA PHE A 247 -0.58 15.65 2.89
C PHE A 247 0.80 15.21 2.41
N GLU A 248 0.98 14.95 1.11
CA GLU A 248 2.31 14.69 0.53
C GLU A 248 3.26 15.84 0.80
N GLN A 249 2.80 17.07 0.53
CA GLN A 249 3.58 18.29 0.74
C GLN A 249 3.92 18.51 2.21
N ALA A 250 2.95 18.28 3.11
CA ALA A 250 3.19 18.38 4.55
C ALA A 250 4.22 17.34 5.04
N ALA A 251 4.15 16.11 4.53
CA ALA A 251 5.12 15.06 4.85
C ALA A 251 6.53 15.39 4.37
N VAL A 252 6.67 15.89 3.14
CA VAL A 252 7.95 16.35 2.57
C VAL A 252 8.51 17.52 3.38
N ALA A 253 7.70 18.55 3.63
CA ALA A 253 8.12 19.70 4.43
C ALA A 253 8.59 19.27 5.83
N LYS A 254 7.91 18.31 6.46
CA LYS A 254 8.31 17.79 7.78
C LYS A 254 9.66 17.08 7.75
N THR A 255 9.96 16.36 6.67
CA THR A 255 11.28 15.73 6.50
C THR A 255 12.40 16.74 6.28
N GLU A 256 12.11 17.86 5.61
CA GLU A 256 13.06 18.95 5.38
C GLU A 256 13.29 19.81 6.64
N GLU A 257 12.25 20.04 7.44
CA GLU A 257 12.28 20.80 8.70
C GLU A 257 13.14 20.15 9.80
N GLN A 258 13.43 18.86 9.68
CA GLN A 258 14.28 18.14 10.62
C GLN A 258 15.69 17.98 10.03
N PRO A 259 16.52 19.05 10.01
CA PRO A 259 17.92 18.88 9.70
C PRO A 259 18.45 17.90 10.73
N VAL A 260 19.04 16.81 10.26
CA VAL A 260 19.42 15.73 11.15
C VAL A 260 20.41 16.28 12.17
N LYS A 261 19.93 16.47 13.40
CA LYS A 261 20.78 16.86 14.51
C LYS A 261 21.56 15.61 14.90
N THR A 262 22.81 15.54 14.44
CA THR A 262 23.77 14.58 14.97
C THR A 262 24.03 14.95 16.43
N VAL A 263 23.23 14.39 17.34
CA VAL A 263 23.46 14.52 18.78
C VAL A 263 24.62 13.60 19.11
N ARG A 264 25.86 14.13 19.09
CA ARG A 264 27.03 13.41 19.59
C ARG A 264 26.88 13.22 21.10
N ILE A 265 26.53 12.00 21.52
CA ILE A 265 26.51 11.61 22.94
C ILE A 265 27.93 11.14 23.31
N GLY A 266 28.77 12.06 23.77
CA GLY A 266 30.12 11.78 24.27
C GLY A 266 31.21 12.67 23.64
N PRO A 267 32.39 12.78 24.27
CA PRO A 267 33.54 13.46 23.68
C PRO A 267 33.93 12.73 22.38
N ALA A 268 34.14 13.49 21.30
CA ALA A 268 34.60 12.93 20.04
C ALA A 268 35.91 12.14 20.29
N PRO A 269 36.03 10.89 19.82
CA PRO A 269 37.30 10.18 19.89
C PRO A 269 38.36 11.02 19.16
N PRO A 270 39.53 11.26 19.76
CA PRO A 270 40.57 12.05 19.11
C PRO A 270 41.04 11.33 17.83
N GLY A 271 40.72 11.88 16.66
CA GLY A 271 41.15 11.38 15.35
C GLY A 271 40.06 11.20 14.27
N ASP A 272 38.77 11.29 14.61
CA ASP A 272 37.65 11.01 13.67
C ASP A 272 36.87 12.26 13.21
N GLU A 273 37.54 13.40 13.05
CA GLU A 273 36.86 14.64 12.62
C GLU A 273 36.36 14.59 11.16
N ASP A 274 36.94 13.73 10.32
CA ASP A 274 36.64 13.69 8.88
C ASP A 274 35.57 12.64 8.46
N ASN A 275 35.11 11.76 9.36
CA ASN A 275 34.10 10.71 9.06
C ASN A 275 32.75 10.95 9.77
N ALA A 276 32.29 12.20 9.82
CA ALA A 276 31.06 12.57 10.53
C ALA A 276 29.76 12.02 9.88
N ASP A 277 29.81 11.57 8.63
CA ASP A 277 28.62 11.10 7.90
C ASP A 277 28.17 9.68 8.25
N ASP A 278 29.06 8.84 8.77
CA ASP A 278 28.78 7.44 9.12
C ASP A 278 28.48 7.24 10.62
N ASP A 279 27.94 8.24 11.32
CA ASP A 279 27.57 8.05 12.73
C ASP A 279 26.43 7.01 12.83
N PRO A 280 26.70 5.79 13.32
CA PRO A 280 25.68 4.76 13.43
C PRO A 280 24.59 5.16 14.43
N ASN A 281 24.80 6.21 15.25
CA ASN A 281 23.85 6.74 16.24
C ASN A 281 22.84 7.74 15.66
N ARG A 282 22.93 8.08 14.37
CA ARG A 282 22.00 9.00 13.72
C ARG A 282 20.60 8.38 13.62
N THR A 283 19.62 8.94 14.32
CA THR A 283 18.21 8.60 14.15
C THR A 283 17.75 9.11 12.78
N SER A 284 17.35 8.19 11.90
CA SER A 284 16.80 8.52 10.58
C SER A 284 15.31 8.18 10.53
N ILE A 285 14.47 9.17 10.29
CA ILE A 285 13.06 8.95 9.94
C ILE A 285 12.98 8.86 8.41
N LYS A 286 12.53 7.73 7.90
CA LYS A 286 12.36 7.50 6.47
C LYS A 286 10.88 7.56 6.11
N VAL A 287 10.53 8.44 5.17
CA VAL A 287 9.16 8.61 4.70
C VAL A 287 9.00 8.01 3.31
N TYR A 288 7.95 7.20 3.13
CA TYR A 288 7.57 6.58 1.88
C TYR A 288 6.13 6.97 1.53
N ASN A 289 5.97 7.68 0.42
CA ASN A 289 4.67 8.03 -0.14
C ASN A 289 4.34 7.09 -1.30
N LEU A 290 3.25 6.33 -1.17
CA LEU A 290 2.78 5.40 -2.20
C LEU A 290 1.55 5.98 -2.90
N ARG A 291 1.72 6.55 -4.10
CA ARG A 291 0.62 7.01 -4.96
C ARG A 291 -0.05 5.80 -5.63
N LEU A 292 -1.25 5.47 -5.20
CA LEU A 292 -1.96 4.26 -5.62
C LEU A 292 -3.03 4.58 -6.67
N SER A 293 -3.20 3.71 -7.67
CA SER A 293 -4.29 3.80 -8.66
C SER A 293 -5.18 2.56 -8.59
N ASN A 294 -6.49 2.76 -8.40
CA ASN A 294 -7.52 1.72 -8.41
C ASN A 294 -7.08 0.35 -7.85
N MET A 295 -6.80 0.30 -6.55
CA MET A 295 -6.52 -0.96 -5.87
C MET A 295 -7.71 -1.92 -6.01
N LEU A 296 -7.44 -3.15 -6.42
CA LEU A 296 -8.42 -4.21 -6.58
C LEU A 296 -8.14 -5.35 -5.60
N HIS A 297 -9.22 -5.91 -5.09
CA HIS A 297 -9.24 -7.13 -4.28
C HIS A 297 -10.54 -7.87 -4.59
N THR A 298 -10.59 -9.19 -4.42
CA THR A 298 -11.81 -10.00 -4.68
C THR A 298 -13.02 -9.51 -3.88
N GLU A 299 -12.79 -9.07 -2.65
CA GLU A 299 -13.81 -8.47 -1.77
C GLU A 299 -14.03 -6.97 -1.99
N SER A 300 -13.32 -6.35 -2.94
CA SER A 300 -13.56 -4.93 -3.25
C SER A 300 -14.94 -4.77 -3.87
N ARG A 301 -15.67 -3.71 -3.46
CA ARG A 301 -17.03 -3.43 -3.94
C ARG A 301 -17.11 -3.43 -5.47
N PHE A 302 -16.13 -2.81 -6.12
CA PHE A 302 -16.15 -2.67 -7.58
C PHE A 302 -15.94 -4.02 -8.29
N LEU A 303 -14.93 -4.81 -7.91
CA LEU A 303 -14.71 -6.11 -8.53
C LEU A 303 -15.87 -7.07 -8.25
N LYS A 304 -16.41 -7.07 -7.04
CA LYS A 304 -17.61 -7.85 -6.69
C LYS A 304 -18.79 -7.49 -7.59
N THR A 305 -19.07 -6.20 -7.79
CA THR A 305 -20.12 -5.77 -8.73
C THR A 305 -19.88 -6.26 -10.16
N LEU A 306 -18.63 -6.26 -10.64
CA LEU A 306 -18.32 -6.80 -11.96
C LEU A 306 -18.56 -8.31 -12.04
N LEU A 307 -18.15 -9.06 -11.01
CA LEU A 307 -18.33 -10.51 -10.95
C LEU A 307 -19.82 -10.89 -10.90
N ASP A 308 -20.58 -10.26 -10.01
CA ASP A 308 -22.02 -10.48 -9.85
C ASP A 308 -22.76 -10.19 -11.17
N ALA A 309 -22.45 -9.06 -11.81
CA ALA A 309 -23.06 -8.69 -13.08
C ALA A 309 -22.66 -9.62 -14.24
N HIS A 310 -21.42 -10.12 -14.26
CA HIS A 310 -20.98 -11.11 -15.25
C HIS A 310 -21.68 -12.46 -15.08
N GLU A 311 -21.86 -12.91 -13.83
CA GLU A 311 -22.59 -14.14 -13.49
C GLU A 311 -24.07 -14.04 -13.89
N ASN A 312 -24.71 -12.91 -13.60
CA ASN A 312 -26.12 -12.65 -13.89
C ASN A 312 -26.39 -12.17 -15.34
N LYS A 313 -25.34 -12.02 -16.17
CA LYS A 313 -25.42 -11.45 -17.53
C LYS A 313 -26.11 -10.08 -17.57
N GLU A 314 -25.90 -9.28 -16.53
CA GLU A 314 -26.44 -7.94 -16.43
C GLU A 314 -25.74 -7.00 -17.40
N THR A 315 -26.50 -6.07 -18.00
CA THR A 315 -25.93 -5.01 -18.82
C THR A 315 -25.31 -3.94 -17.92
N LEU A 316 -24.01 -3.67 -18.10
CA LEU A 316 -23.31 -2.61 -17.36
C LEU A 316 -22.82 -1.51 -18.29
N SER A 317 -23.07 -0.25 -17.91
CA SER A 317 -22.45 0.91 -18.54
C SER A 317 -21.12 1.24 -17.84
N LEU A 318 -20.01 1.14 -18.56
CA LEU A 318 -18.66 1.28 -18.01
C LEU A 318 -17.84 2.34 -18.76
N LEU A 319 -17.02 3.08 -18.01
CA LEU A 319 -16.15 4.11 -18.57
C LEU A 319 -15.13 3.51 -19.53
N THR A 320 -14.99 4.15 -20.70
CA THR A 320 -14.08 3.73 -21.78
C THR A 320 -12.92 4.68 -22.02
N ASP A 321 -13.10 5.94 -21.67
CA ASP A 321 -12.15 7.05 -21.86
C ASP A 321 -11.39 7.40 -20.57
N SER A 322 -11.65 6.67 -19.48
CA SER A 322 -10.97 6.85 -18.20
C SER A 322 -9.98 5.72 -17.94
N LEU A 323 -8.70 5.96 -18.18
CA LEU A 323 -7.62 4.97 -18.08
C LEU A 323 -6.91 5.03 -16.73
N ARG A 324 -6.62 3.87 -16.14
CA ARG A 324 -6.06 3.69 -14.79
C ARG A 324 -5.08 2.53 -14.73
N SER A 325 -4.08 2.62 -13.87
CA SER A 325 -3.15 1.51 -13.58
C SER A 325 -3.66 0.65 -12.42
N PHE A 326 -4.64 -0.22 -12.68
CA PHE A 326 -5.20 -1.11 -11.66
C PHE A 326 -4.12 -1.99 -11.02
N VAL A 327 -4.08 -2.05 -9.68
CA VAL A 327 -3.09 -2.83 -8.93
C VAL A 327 -3.79 -3.78 -7.95
N ALA A 328 -3.28 -5.00 -7.80
CA ALA A 328 -3.78 -5.93 -6.79
C ALA A 328 -3.39 -5.45 -5.38
N LEU A 329 -4.32 -5.54 -4.43
CA LEU A 329 -4.09 -5.14 -3.04
C LEU A 329 -2.96 -5.96 -2.39
N GLU A 330 -2.83 -7.22 -2.77
CA GLU A 330 -1.77 -8.13 -2.34
C GLU A 330 -0.39 -7.68 -2.83
N ASP A 331 -0.30 -7.13 -4.05
CA ASP A 331 0.97 -6.58 -4.55
C ASP A 331 1.34 -5.29 -3.81
N VAL A 332 0.36 -4.47 -3.44
CA VAL A 332 0.57 -3.29 -2.60
C VAL A 332 1.05 -3.71 -1.20
N ALA A 333 0.45 -4.74 -0.61
CA ALA A 333 0.85 -5.28 0.68
C ALA A 333 2.29 -5.81 0.63
N GLN A 334 2.64 -6.56 -0.42
CA GLN A 334 4.00 -7.04 -0.64
C GLN A 334 5.00 -5.89 -0.85
N ALA A 335 4.62 -4.84 -1.59
CA ALA A 335 5.45 -3.65 -1.76
C ALA A 335 5.74 -2.95 -0.42
N ILE A 336 4.73 -2.82 0.45
CA ILE A 336 4.90 -2.30 1.81
C ILE A 336 5.87 -3.18 2.61
N PHE A 337 5.74 -4.51 2.51
CA PHE A 337 6.65 -5.44 3.16
C PHE A 337 8.10 -5.28 2.67
N GLN A 338 8.34 -5.13 1.36
CA GLN A 338 9.67 -4.86 0.81
C GLN A 338 10.29 -3.58 1.39
N ILE A 339 9.49 -2.53 1.61
CA ILE A 339 9.95 -1.31 2.29
C ILE A 339 10.38 -1.65 3.71
N LEU A 340 9.56 -2.36 4.49
CA LEU A 340 9.89 -2.69 5.88
C LEU A 340 11.16 -3.57 5.95
N ALA A 341 11.21 -4.66 5.20
CA ALA A 341 12.35 -5.58 5.15
C ALA A 341 13.66 -4.84 4.83
N LYS A 342 13.67 -4.01 3.77
CA LYS A 342 14.86 -3.21 3.38
C LYS A 342 15.37 -2.31 4.51
N ASN A 343 14.48 -1.76 5.34
CA ASN A 343 14.86 -0.81 6.38
C ASN A 343 15.32 -1.47 7.69
N PHE A 344 14.82 -2.67 8.00
CA PHE A 344 15.04 -3.33 9.29
C PHE A 344 15.92 -4.60 9.21
N ASP A 345 16.01 -5.28 8.06
CA ASP A 345 16.79 -6.53 7.91
C ASP A 345 18.28 -6.30 7.60
N ALA A 346 18.78 -5.08 7.82
CA ALA A 346 20.09 -4.61 7.36
C ALA A 346 21.32 -5.24 8.06
N LYS A 347 21.19 -6.40 8.71
CA LYS A 347 22.32 -7.24 9.14
C LYS A 347 22.25 -8.63 8.49
N GLY A 348 22.71 -8.71 7.25
CA GLY A 348 23.51 -9.86 6.80
C GLY A 348 22.84 -10.92 5.95
N ALA A 349 21.63 -10.73 5.43
CA ALA A 349 21.13 -11.55 4.35
C ALA A 349 20.70 -10.66 3.20
N ALA A 350 21.63 -10.34 2.30
CA ALA A 350 21.21 -10.06 0.94
C ALA A 350 20.32 -11.24 0.53
N PRO A 351 19.06 -11.03 0.09
CA PRO A 351 18.26 -12.12 -0.41
C PRO A 351 19.07 -12.69 -1.59
N GLY A 352 19.62 -13.88 -1.40
CA GLY A 352 20.36 -14.55 -2.46
C GLY A 352 19.45 -14.59 -3.68
N GLU A 353 19.99 -14.27 -4.85
CA GLU A 353 19.35 -14.39 -6.16
C GLU A 353 18.86 -15.83 -6.50
N GLY A 354 18.78 -16.74 -5.52
CA GLY A 354 18.34 -18.10 -5.68
C GLY A 354 17.09 -18.38 -4.86
N GLN A 355 15.92 -18.32 -5.51
CA GLN A 355 14.81 -19.28 -5.44
C GLN A 355 13.47 -18.63 -5.85
N ASN A 356 13.35 -18.32 -7.14
CA ASN A 356 12.06 -18.44 -7.84
C ASN A 356 12.31 -19.09 -9.20
N LYS A 357 12.72 -20.37 -9.13
CA LYS A 357 12.68 -21.31 -10.25
C LYS A 357 12.11 -22.62 -9.74
N THR A 358 10.87 -22.57 -9.26
CA THR A 358 10.00 -23.75 -9.21
C THR A 358 9.68 -24.14 -10.64
N THR A 359 10.56 -24.95 -11.23
CA THR A 359 10.25 -25.74 -12.42
C THR A 359 9.21 -26.78 -12.03
N SER A 360 7.92 -26.46 -12.22
CA SER A 360 6.94 -27.50 -12.50
C SER A 360 7.19 -27.98 -13.93
N SER A 361 7.57 -29.25 -14.02
CA SER A 361 7.81 -29.98 -15.25
C SER A 361 6.54 -30.09 -16.09
N SER A 362 6.48 -29.37 -17.21
CA SER A 362 5.78 -29.83 -18.40
C SER A 362 6.63 -29.54 -19.64
N SER A 363 6.75 -30.59 -20.45
CA SER A 363 7.59 -30.71 -21.63
C SER A 363 7.00 -29.93 -22.81
N GLY A 364 7.86 -29.24 -23.58
CA GLY A 364 7.69 -29.19 -25.03
C GLY A 364 7.75 -27.82 -25.72
N ILE A 365 8.87 -27.61 -26.44
CA ILE A 365 8.99 -27.01 -27.79
C ILE A 365 8.73 -25.49 -27.94
N LEU A 366 9.82 -24.79 -28.34
CA LEU A 366 9.98 -23.61 -29.23
C LEU A 366 11.05 -22.66 -28.64
N SER A 367 12.32 -22.81 -29.02
CA SER A 367 13.02 -22.23 -30.19
C SER A 367 13.39 -20.74 -30.05
N ALA A 368 14.69 -20.53 -29.84
CA ALA A 368 15.58 -19.50 -30.40
C ALA A 368 14.97 -18.17 -30.93
N ALA A 369 15.34 -17.07 -30.26
CA ALA A 369 15.80 -15.83 -30.89
C ALA A 369 16.28 -14.83 -29.81
N ALA A 370 17.60 -14.65 -29.67
CA ALA A 370 18.25 -13.39 -29.24
C ALA A 370 19.78 -13.60 -29.17
N GLU A 371 20.45 -13.49 -30.32
CA GLU A 371 21.85 -13.06 -30.40
C GLU A 371 21.91 -11.77 -31.20
N GLU A 372 22.94 -10.96 -30.92
CA GLU A 372 23.24 -9.59 -31.37
C GLU A 372 22.52 -8.49 -30.57
N GLU A 373 23.20 -7.58 -29.87
CA GLU A 373 24.31 -6.76 -30.37
C GLU A 373 25.51 -6.67 -29.41
N LYS A 374 26.71 -6.90 -29.96
CA LYS A 374 27.97 -6.32 -29.48
C LYS A 374 28.11 -4.95 -30.13
N ASN A 375 28.17 -3.87 -29.36
CA ASN A 375 29.01 -2.75 -29.75
C ASN A 375 29.65 -2.06 -28.54
N ILE A 376 30.98 -2.06 -28.54
CA ILE A 376 31.86 -1.52 -27.52
C ILE A 376 32.24 -0.11 -28.00
N GLY A 377 31.90 0.92 -27.22
CA GLY A 377 32.38 2.27 -27.47
C GLY A 377 32.02 3.22 -26.32
N SER A 378 33.07 3.77 -25.70
CA SER A 378 33.06 4.74 -24.58
C SER A 378 32.86 4.17 -23.18
N ILE A 379 33.98 3.94 -22.49
CA ILE A 379 34.01 3.82 -21.02
C ILE A 379 33.91 5.26 -20.49
N ASP A 380 32.68 5.73 -20.30
CA ASP A 380 32.45 6.86 -19.40
C ASP A 380 32.73 6.38 -17.98
N MET A 381 33.66 7.06 -17.30
CA MET A 381 33.84 6.89 -15.87
C MET A 381 32.49 7.15 -15.20
N PRO A 382 31.99 6.25 -14.33
CA PRO A 382 30.76 6.52 -13.61
C PRO A 382 31.03 7.75 -12.75
N SER A 383 30.39 8.86 -13.11
CA SER A 383 30.24 10.01 -12.24
C SER A 383 29.80 9.48 -10.90
N ARG A 384 30.68 9.60 -9.90
CA ARG A 384 30.40 9.22 -8.53
C ARG A 384 29.28 10.13 -8.07
N GLU A 385 28.04 9.68 -8.23
CA GLU A 385 26.85 10.37 -7.74
C GLU A 385 27.11 10.67 -6.27
N LEU A 386 27.25 11.96 -5.95
CA LEU A 386 27.33 12.41 -4.57
C LEU A 386 26.14 11.80 -3.83
N PRO A 387 26.33 11.26 -2.61
CA PRO A 387 25.26 10.59 -1.88
C PRO A 387 24.08 11.55 -1.80
N GLU A 388 23.02 11.24 -2.57
CA GLU A 388 21.77 12.00 -2.54
C GLU A 388 21.37 12.14 -1.08
N HIS A 389 21.13 13.36 -0.62
CA HIS A 389 20.74 13.63 0.75
C HIS A 389 19.54 12.73 1.12
N GLU A 390 19.82 11.66 1.88
CA GLU A 390 18.90 10.53 2.12
C GLU A 390 17.65 10.91 2.94
N ALA A 391 17.52 12.19 3.30
CA ALA A 391 16.48 12.72 4.18
C ALA A 391 15.17 13.08 3.46
N VAL A 392 15.12 13.09 2.11
CA VAL A 392 13.91 13.48 1.39
C VAL A 392 12.90 12.32 1.37
N ALA A 393 11.63 12.64 1.66
CA ALA A 393 10.53 11.68 1.52
C ALA A 393 10.54 11.04 0.12
N LYS A 394 10.53 9.70 0.07
CA LYS A 394 10.55 8.96 -1.19
C LYS A 394 9.13 8.77 -1.71
N ILE A 395 8.87 9.30 -2.89
CA ILE A 395 7.58 9.15 -3.59
C ILE A 395 7.70 8.03 -4.62
N TYR A 396 6.70 7.15 -4.65
CA TYR A 396 6.55 6.08 -5.63
C TYR A 396 5.13 6.03 -6.17
N ASN A 397 5.03 5.89 -7.49
CA ASN A 397 3.79 5.48 -8.14
C ASN A 397 3.67 3.96 -8.03
N ILE A 398 2.50 3.49 -7.59
CA ILE A 398 2.18 2.08 -7.38
C ILE A 398 0.91 1.77 -8.15
N GLY A 399 1.10 1.28 -9.37
CA GLY A 399 0.05 0.85 -10.29
C GLY A 399 0.42 -0.43 -11.02
N GLY A 400 -0.57 -1.11 -11.59
CA GLY A 400 -0.33 -2.25 -12.47
C GLY A 400 0.41 -1.86 -13.76
N PRO A 401 0.96 -2.84 -14.49
CA PRO A 401 1.80 -2.60 -15.65
C PRO A 401 1.07 -2.08 -16.90
N ALA A 402 -0.27 -2.06 -16.88
CA ALA A 402 -1.10 -1.63 -18.01
C ALA A 402 -2.11 -0.56 -17.59
N GLY A 403 -2.26 0.46 -18.42
CA GLY A 403 -3.37 1.41 -18.35
C GLY A 403 -4.63 0.79 -18.94
N LEU A 404 -5.69 0.65 -18.15
CA LEU A 404 -6.94 0.01 -18.56
C LEU A 404 -8.12 0.93 -18.27
N SER A 405 -9.13 0.89 -19.13
CA SER A 405 -10.43 1.45 -18.81
C SER A 405 -11.23 0.50 -17.90
N ARG A 406 -12.35 0.97 -17.34
CA ARG A 406 -13.26 0.09 -16.59
C ARG A 406 -13.91 -0.96 -17.50
N LEU A 407 -14.15 -0.61 -18.76
CA LEU A 407 -14.63 -1.55 -19.76
C LEU A 407 -13.59 -2.63 -20.06
N ASP A 408 -12.31 -2.26 -20.20
CA ASP A 408 -11.24 -3.24 -20.45
C ASP A 408 -11.07 -4.20 -19.28
N LEU A 409 -11.14 -3.70 -18.04
CA LEU A 409 -11.14 -4.56 -16.86
C LEU A 409 -12.31 -5.56 -16.88
N ALA A 410 -13.52 -5.12 -17.24
CA ALA A 410 -14.68 -6.02 -17.33
C ALA A 410 -14.49 -7.10 -18.42
N ARG A 411 -13.86 -6.77 -19.54
CA ARG A 411 -13.48 -7.76 -20.56
C ARG A 411 -12.43 -8.75 -20.06
N ILE A 412 -11.49 -8.32 -19.24
CA ILE A 412 -10.54 -9.23 -18.57
C ILE A 412 -11.29 -10.16 -17.63
N VAL A 413 -12.25 -9.64 -16.84
CA VAL A 413 -13.10 -10.47 -15.97
C VAL A 413 -13.87 -11.51 -16.79
N GLU A 414 -14.52 -11.11 -17.89
CA GLU A 414 -15.21 -12.03 -18.80
C GLU A 414 -14.28 -13.14 -19.31
N LYS A 415 -13.09 -12.75 -19.77
CA LYS A 415 -12.07 -13.68 -20.28
C LYS A 415 -11.61 -14.67 -19.21
N VAL A 416 -11.33 -14.19 -17.99
CA VAL A 416 -10.85 -15.02 -16.88
C VAL A 416 -11.93 -15.95 -16.35
N CYS A 417 -13.19 -15.51 -16.34
CA CYS A 417 -14.33 -16.31 -15.91
C CYS A 417 -14.88 -17.22 -17.03
N ALA A 418 -14.44 -17.07 -18.27
CA ALA A 418 -14.84 -17.95 -19.35
C ALA A 418 -14.42 -19.39 -19.03
N PRO A 419 -15.29 -20.39 -19.26
CA PRO A 419 -14.91 -21.78 -19.08
C PRO A 419 -13.69 -22.07 -19.94
N VAL A 420 -12.65 -22.66 -19.33
CA VAL A 420 -11.53 -23.21 -20.09
C VAL A 420 -12.13 -24.28 -20.99
N GLU A 421 -12.22 -23.99 -22.28
CA GLU A 421 -12.54 -24.99 -23.29
C GLU A 421 -11.42 -26.03 -23.15
N GLN A 422 -11.71 -27.14 -22.46
CA GLN A 422 -10.85 -28.30 -22.52
C GLN A 422 -10.83 -28.64 -24.00
N GLU A 423 -9.71 -28.36 -24.66
CA GLU A 423 -9.38 -28.91 -25.97
C GLU A 423 -9.44 -30.43 -25.80
N SER A 424 -10.64 -30.97 -25.98
CA SER A 424 -10.83 -32.41 -26.06
C SER A 424 -9.96 -32.81 -27.24
N PRO A 425 -8.95 -33.68 -27.05
CA PRO A 425 -8.03 -34.04 -28.12
C PRO A 425 -8.87 -34.48 -29.31
N ALA A 426 -8.82 -33.69 -30.37
CA ALA A 426 -9.71 -33.89 -31.51
C ALA A 426 -9.54 -35.33 -31.98
N PRO A 427 -10.62 -36.13 -32.06
CA PRO A 427 -10.52 -37.44 -32.68
C PRO A 427 -10.02 -37.23 -34.11
N ILE A 428 -8.83 -37.77 -34.36
CA ILE A 428 -8.18 -37.77 -35.67
C ILE A 428 -9.15 -38.44 -36.65
N ASP A 429 -9.45 -37.75 -37.75
CA ASP A 429 -10.13 -38.26 -38.95
C ASP A 429 -11.63 -38.60 -38.89
N VAL A 430 -12.49 -37.58 -38.77
CA VAL A 430 -13.80 -37.62 -39.44
C VAL A 430 -14.11 -36.24 -40.04
N GLU A 431 -14.08 -36.15 -41.38
CA GLU A 431 -14.58 -35.01 -42.15
C GLU A 431 -16.09 -34.81 -41.86
N GLN A 432 -16.43 -34.06 -40.82
CA GLN A 432 -17.80 -33.63 -40.58
C GLN A 432 -18.06 -32.25 -41.20
N PRO A 433 -19.22 -32.07 -41.87
CA PRO A 433 -19.58 -30.82 -42.52
C PRO A 433 -19.68 -29.70 -41.48
N ALA A 434 -19.15 -28.53 -41.85
CA ALA A 434 -19.08 -27.31 -41.05
C ALA A 434 -20.40 -27.02 -40.33
N GLN A 435 -20.50 -27.40 -39.06
CA GLN A 435 -21.59 -26.97 -38.20
C GLN A 435 -21.42 -25.47 -37.95
N THR A 436 -22.46 -24.72 -38.30
CA THR A 436 -22.57 -23.29 -38.08
C THR A 436 -22.38 -23.00 -36.59
N SER A 437 -21.25 -22.37 -36.27
CA SER A 437 -20.87 -21.94 -34.92
C SER A 437 -22.01 -21.13 -34.30
N THR A 438 -22.62 -21.67 -33.24
CA THR A 438 -23.49 -20.88 -32.37
C THR A 438 -22.66 -19.74 -31.81
N SER A 439 -23.07 -18.50 -32.11
CA SER A 439 -22.37 -17.31 -31.62
C SER A 439 -22.34 -17.34 -30.10
N LYS A 440 -21.14 -17.45 -29.51
CA LYS A 440 -20.92 -17.39 -28.07
C LYS A 440 -21.50 -16.05 -27.58
N GLU A 441 -22.56 -16.09 -26.79
CA GLU A 441 -23.19 -14.88 -26.24
C GLU A 441 -22.16 -14.11 -25.39
N THR A 442 -21.74 -12.95 -25.89
CA THR A 442 -20.82 -12.04 -25.21
C THR A 442 -21.57 -11.23 -24.16
N TRP A 443 -20.93 -10.96 -23.01
CA TRP A 443 -21.49 -10.12 -21.95
C TRP A 443 -21.89 -8.73 -22.51
N PRO A 444 -23.17 -8.31 -22.40
CA PRO A 444 -23.62 -7.02 -22.93
C PRO A 444 -23.03 -5.83 -22.14
N LEU A 445 -21.81 -5.43 -22.47
CA LEU A 445 -21.15 -4.25 -21.89
C LEU A 445 -21.43 -3.01 -22.75
N GLN A 446 -21.89 -1.93 -22.11
CA GLN A 446 -22.16 -0.65 -22.77
C GLN A 446 -21.04 0.35 -22.49
N PRO A 447 -20.44 0.95 -23.53
CA PRO A 447 -19.45 2.00 -23.33
C PRO A 447 -20.13 3.26 -22.77
N CYS A 448 -19.47 3.92 -21.81
CA CYS A 448 -19.86 5.20 -21.25
C CYS A 448 -18.66 6.16 -21.31
N LEU A 449 -18.92 7.45 -21.51
CA LEU A 449 -17.90 8.50 -21.50
C LEU A 449 -17.87 9.19 -20.14
N THR A 450 -16.69 9.69 -19.78
CA THR A 450 -16.46 10.36 -18.51
C THR A 450 -17.34 11.59 -18.34
N ARG A 451 -17.54 12.38 -19.40
CA ARG A 451 -18.43 13.56 -19.38
C ARG A 451 -19.86 13.23 -18.95
N ASP A 452 -20.36 12.05 -19.31
CA ASP A 452 -21.74 11.64 -18.99
C ASP A 452 -21.84 11.28 -17.50
N LEU A 453 -20.76 10.70 -16.94
CA LEU A 453 -20.64 10.43 -15.51
C LEU A 453 -20.48 11.72 -14.70
N GLU A 454 -19.65 12.66 -15.14
CA GLU A 454 -19.44 13.95 -14.47
C GLU A 454 -20.76 14.73 -14.35
N ALA A 455 -21.56 14.77 -15.41
CA ALA A 455 -22.88 15.39 -15.41
C ALA A 455 -23.82 14.79 -14.34
N LYS A 456 -23.70 13.48 -14.06
CA LYS A 456 -24.49 12.78 -13.04
C LYS A 456 -23.93 12.94 -11.63
N MET A 457 -22.61 12.96 -11.49
CA MET A 457 -21.94 12.89 -10.19
C MET A 457 -21.63 14.27 -9.60
N GLY A 458 -21.53 15.31 -10.44
CA GLY A 458 -21.29 16.69 -10.03
C GLY A 458 -19.84 17.01 -9.68
N TYR A 459 -18.87 16.21 -10.16
CA TYR A 459 -17.44 16.48 -9.96
C TYR A 459 -16.60 16.00 -11.15
N THR A 460 -15.42 16.61 -11.31
CA THR A 460 -14.49 16.31 -12.40
C THR A 460 -13.75 15.00 -12.17
N VAL A 461 -13.69 14.17 -13.21
CA VAL A 461 -12.99 12.88 -13.24
C VAL A 461 -11.85 12.97 -14.26
N PRO A 462 -10.58 12.85 -13.82
CA PRO A 462 -9.46 12.78 -14.75
C PRO A 462 -9.61 11.66 -15.77
N LEU A 463 -9.30 11.92 -17.04
CA LEU A 463 -9.40 10.94 -18.12
C LEU A 463 -8.31 9.87 -17.96
N ASP A 464 -7.05 10.15 -18.30
CA ASP A 464 -5.95 9.19 -18.15
C ASP A 464 -5.08 9.47 -16.93
N LEU A 465 -5.07 8.57 -15.95
CA LEU A 465 -4.17 8.57 -14.78
C LEU A 465 -3.28 7.32 -14.76
N THR A 466 -2.96 6.75 -15.91
CA THR A 466 -2.02 5.63 -15.97
C THR A 466 -0.66 6.08 -15.42
N MET A 467 -0.10 5.32 -14.49
CA MET A 467 1.19 5.59 -13.85
C MET A 467 2.16 4.44 -14.08
N THR A 468 3.47 4.74 -14.06
CA THR A 468 4.52 3.73 -14.11
C THR A 468 5.09 3.46 -12.71
N SER A 469 5.26 2.18 -12.37
CA SER A 469 5.85 1.75 -11.09
C SER A 469 7.36 1.48 -11.18
N LYS A 470 7.99 1.80 -12.32
CA LYS A 470 9.40 1.44 -12.62
C LYS A 470 10.40 1.90 -11.57
N LYS A 471 10.18 3.07 -10.95
CA LYS A 471 11.05 3.59 -9.89
C LYS A 471 11.05 2.65 -8.68
N PHE A 472 9.87 2.22 -8.24
CA PHE A 472 9.72 1.26 -7.15
C PHE A 472 10.30 -0.11 -7.54
N GLU A 473 9.93 -0.62 -8.71
CA GLU A 473 10.37 -1.93 -9.20
C GLU A 473 11.90 -2.03 -9.25
N LYS A 474 12.56 -0.99 -9.77
CA LYS A 474 14.03 -0.90 -9.83
C LYS A 474 14.66 -0.85 -8.44
N GLU A 475 14.11 -0.06 -7.51
CA GLU A 475 14.72 0.15 -6.19
C GLU A 475 14.55 -1.06 -5.25
N PHE A 476 13.46 -1.83 -5.41
CA PHE A 476 13.12 -2.94 -4.52
C PHE A 476 13.24 -4.32 -5.18
N GLY A 477 13.61 -4.40 -6.46
CA GLY A 477 13.65 -5.67 -7.19
C GLY A 477 12.28 -6.36 -7.27
N PHE A 478 11.22 -5.56 -7.23
CA PHE A 478 9.83 -6.01 -7.18
C PHE A 478 9.18 -5.82 -8.54
N ARG A 479 8.20 -6.64 -8.91
CA ARG A 479 7.43 -6.46 -10.14
C ARG A 479 5.94 -6.63 -9.87
N PHE A 480 5.15 -5.65 -10.27
CA PHE A 480 3.70 -5.73 -10.11
C PHE A 480 3.10 -6.70 -11.15
N ARG A 481 2.18 -7.56 -10.71
CA ARG A 481 1.48 -8.49 -11.60
C ARG A 481 0.54 -7.72 -12.52
N SER A 482 0.25 -8.28 -13.69
CA SER A 482 -0.88 -7.79 -14.48
C SER A 482 -2.17 -8.11 -13.75
N ILE A 483 -3.21 -7.28 -13.94
CA ILE A 483 -4.50 -7.55 -13.30
C ILE A 483 -5.13 -8.84 -13.82
N GLU A 484 -4.84 -9.22 -15.06
CA GLU A 484 -5.25 -10.50 -15.63
C GLU A 484 -4.61 -11.68 -14.86
N ASP A 485 -3.29 -11.65 -14.65
CA ASP A 485 -2.59 -12.70 -13.90
C ASP A 485 -3.11 -12.79 -12.46
N TYR A 486 -3.37 -11.65 -11.83
CA TYR A 486 -3.96 -11.60 -10.49
C TYR A 486 -5.35 -12.26 -10.48
N LEU A 487 -6.25 -11.87 -11.39
CA LEU A 487 -7.61 -12.43 -11.43
C LEU A 487 -7.61 -13.93 -11.74
N GLN A 488 -6.71 -14.41 -12.61
CA GLN A 488 -6.56 -15.83 -12.90
C GLN A 488 -6.12 -16.66 -11.68
N GLN A 489 -5.36 -16.05 -10.76
CA GLN A 489 -4.93 -16.68 -9.51
C GLN A 489 -5.99 -16.56 -8.41
N ALA A 490 -6.61 -15.39 -8.30
CA ALA A 490 -7.50 -15.05 -7.19
C ALA A 490 -8.91 -15.61 -7.35
N LEU A 491 -9.39 -15.78 -8.58
CA LEU A 491 -10.71 -16.34 -8.84
C LEU A 491 -10.60 -17.87 -8.95
N PRO A 492 -11.37 -18.63 -8.15
CA PRO A 492 -11.39 -20.07 -8.30
C PRO A 492 -11.84 -20.38 -9.72
N ARG A 493 -11.04 -21.16 -10.46
CA ARG A 493 -11.55 -21.78 -11.69
C ARG A 493 -12.72 -22.63 -11.25
N THR A 494 -13.93 -22.18 -11.55
CA THR A 494 -15.11 -23.01 -11.42
C THR A 494 -14.91 -24.18 -12.37
N ALA A 495 -14.29 -25.24 -11.86
CA ALA A 495 -14.46 -26.56 -12.41
C ALA A 495 -15.97 -26.74 -12.34
N LYS A 496 -16.66 -26.54 -13.47
CA LYS A 496 -18.03 -27.00 -13.61
C LYS A 496 -17.97 -28.45 -13.20
N ASN A 497 -18.42 -28.74 -11.99
CA ASN A 497 -18.56 -30.09 -11.51
C ASN A 497 -19.36 -30.79 -12.60
N ALA A 498 -18.71 -31.72 -13.28
CA ALA A 498 -19.34 -32.60 -14.23
C ALA A 498 -20.34 -33.43 -13.43
N THR A 499 -21.56 -32.92 -13.27
CA THR A 499 -22.74 -33.66 -12.84
C THR A 499 -23.52 -34.09 -14.05
#